data_AF-A0AAW9IVW3-F1
#
_entry.id   AF-A0AAW9IVW3-F1
#
_cell.length_a   1.000
_cell.length_b   1.000
_cell.length_c   1.000
_cell.angle_alpha   90.00
_cell.angle_beta   90.00
_cell.angle_gamma   90.00
#
_symmetry.space_group_name_H-M   'P 1'
#
loop_
_entity.id
_entity.type
_entity.pdbx_description
1 polymer ?
#
loop_
_entity_poly.entity_id
_entity_poly.type
_entity_poly.pdbx_seq_one_letter_code
_entity_poly.pdbx_strand_id
1 'polypeptide(L)'
;VIYALLAHLGEASGGRFAMAENGAQTLTNVTTYIFGKPGALLLALIFTLACLTTCVGLITSCSQYFATLSNKISYKNWVRILTISSMLLANMGLTKILIVSVPVLNAIYPISIMLIVLSMLD
;
A
#
# COMPACT_ATOMS: atom_id res chain seq x y z
N VAL A 1 -3.33 19.43 5.61
CA VAL A 1 -2.63 19.45 6.92
C VAL A 1 -1.78 18.19 7.14
N ILE A 2 -2.36 16.98 7.14
CA ILE A 2 -1.60 15.73 7.41
C ILE A 2 -0.49 15.47 6.37
N TYR A 3 -0.77 15.62 5.07
CA TYR A 3 0.25 15.45 4.02
C TYR A 3 1.41 16.45 4.13
N ALA A 4 1.14 17.69 4.58
CA ALA A 4 2.18 18.70 4.79
C ALA A 4 3.08 18.34 5.99
N LEU A 5 2.49 17.82 7.08
CA LEU A 5 3.25 17.29 8.22
C LEU A 5 4.11 16.09 7.81
N LEU A 6 3.58 15.17 7.00
CA LEU A 6 4.32 14.03 6.48
C LEU A 6 5.48 14.46 5.57
N ALA A 7 5.30 15.51 4.75
CA ALA A 7 6.38 16.07 3.94
C ALA A 7 7.50 16.65 4.81
N HIS A 8 7.15 17.42 5.85
CA HIS A 8 8.12 17.97 6.80
C HIS A 8 8.84 16.88 7.61
N LEU A 9 8.12 15.82 8.01
CA LEU A 9 8.73 14.65 8.66
C LEU A 9 9.67 13.90 7.71
N GLY A 10 9.32 13.79 6.42
CA GLY A 10 10.16 13.21 5.38
C GLY A 10 11.48 13.99 5.22
N GLU A 11 11.42 15.30 5.09
CA GLU A 11 12.59 16.17 5.02
C GLU A 11 13.46 16.08 6.28
N ALA A 12 12.85 16.21 7.47
CA ALA A 12 13.54 16.11 8.74
C ALA A 12 14.17 14.72 8.98
N SER A 13 13.55 13.66 8.45
CA SER A 13 14.08 12.30 8.53
C SER A 13 15.26 12.07 7.57
N GLY A 14 15.22 12.64 6.37
CA GLY A 14 16.31 12.55 5.38
C GLY A 14 17.59 13.27 5.81
N GLY A 15 17.48 14.30 6.65
CA GLY A 15 18.63 15.04 7.19
C GLY A 15 19.29 14.43 8.44
N ARG A 16 18.62 13.52 9.17
CA ARG A 16 19.08 13.02 10.50
C ARG A 16 19.19 11.50 10.61
N PHE A 17 18.47 10.74 9.80
CA PHE A 17 18.55 9.28 9.78
C PHE A 17 19.18 8.82 8.46
N ALA A 18 20.10 7.87 8.52
CA ALA A 18 20.72 7.29 7.31
C ALA A 18 19.62 6.84 6.35
N MET A 19 19.69 7.31 5.09
CA MET A 19 18.80 7.02 3.96
C MET A 19 17.98 5.73 4.18
N ALA A 20 16.76 5.87 4.68
CA ALA A 20 15.86 4.73 4.80
C ALA A 20 15.49 4.27 3.40
N GLU A 21 15.65 2.98 3.11
CA GLU A 21 15.38 2.41 1.79
C GLU A 21 13.91 2.58 1.38
N ASN A 22 13.00 2.62 2.37
CA ASN A 22 11.56 2.63 2.15
C ASN A 22 10.80 3.58 3.10
N GLY A 23 9.60 4.00 2.67
CA GLY A 23 8.70 4.85 3.47
C GLY A 23 8.25 4.21 4.80
N ALA A 24 8.07 2.88 4.83
CA ALA A 24 7.70 2.17 6.07
C ALA A 24 8.81 2.21 7.13
N GLN A 25 10.08 2.10 6.72
CA GLN A 25 11.23 2.23 7.62
C GLN A 25 11.37 3.67 8.12
N THR A 26 11.18 4.64 7.24
CA THR A 26 11.17 6.07 7.61
C THR A 26 10.16 6.35 8.70
N LEU A 27 8.91 5.91 8.51
CA LEU A 27 7.84 6.14 9.48
C LEU A 27 8.07 5.41 10.80
N THR A 28 8.60 4.19 10.76
CA THR A 28 8.93 3.41 11.96
C THR A 28 10.04 4.09 12.77
N ASN A 29 11.08 4.59 12.11
CA ASN A 29 12.19 5.30 12.75
C ASN A 29 11.72 6.61 13.38
N VAL A 30 10.93 7.41 12.66
CA VAL A 30 10.36 8.66 13.17
C VAL A 30 9.44 8.41 14.37
N THR A 31 8.58 7.39 14.28
CA THR A 31 7.65 7.06 15.38
C THR A 31 8.39 6.53 16.61
N THR A 32 9.42 5.71 16.40
CA THR A 32 10.28 5.23 17.50
C THR A 32 11.07 6.38 18.13
N TYR A 33 11.48 7.37 17.34
CA TYR A 33 12.19 8.54 17.82
C TYR A 33 11.30 9.48 18.65
N ILE A 34 10.07 9.74 18.19
CA ILE A 34 9.16 10.68 18.86
C ILE A 34 8.45 10.03 20.06
N PHE A 35 7.98 8.79 19.90
CA PHE A 35 7.13 8.10 20.90
C PHE A 35 7.84 6.94 21.63
N GLY A 36 9.07 6.59 21.24
CA GLY A 36 9.81 5.47 21.83
C GLY A 36 9.26 4.10 21.43
N LYS A 37 9.68 3.07 22.17
CA LYS A 37 9.26 1.66 22.01
C LYS A 37 7.73 1.42 21.99
N PRO A 38 6.91 2.04 22.87
CA PRO A 38 5.46 1.82 22.82
C PRO A 38 4.82 2.39 21.55
N GLY A 39 5.35 3.48 20.99
CA GLY A 39 4.89 4.05 19.72
C GLY A 39 5.12 3.13 18.53
N ALA A 40 6.25 2.42 18.49
CA ALA A 40 6.54 1.45 17.43
C ALA A 40 5.56 0.27 17.43
N LEU A 41 5.20 -0.24 18.61
CA LEU A 41 4.22 -1.33 18.74
C LEU A 41 2.83 -0.89 18.27
N LEU A 42 2.42 0.32 18.66
CA LEU A 42 1.14 0.90 18.25
C LEU A 42 1.08 1.11 16.74
N LEU A 43 2.16 1.62 16.13
CA LEU A 43 2.27 1.77 14.68
C LEU A 43 2.15 0.43 13.95
N ALA A 44 2.84 -0.60 14.43
CA ALA A 44 2.78 -1.94 13.84
C ALA A 44 1.35 -2.51 13.88
N LEU A 45 0.63 -2.31 14.98
CA LEU A 45 -0.76 -2.75 15.13
C LEU A 45 -1.69 -2.01 14.15
N ILE A 46 -1.59 -0.68 14.08
CA ILE A 46 -2.40 0.13 13.13
C ILE A 46 -2.12 -0.28 11.69
N PHE A 47 -0.85 -0.41 11.30
CA PHE A 47 -0.47 -0.82 9.95
C PHE A 47 -1.01 -2.21 9.63
N THR A 48 -0.94 -3.16 10.57
CA THR A 48 -1.49 -4.50 10.38
C THR A 48 -2.99 -4.44 10.13
N LEU A 49 -3.75 -3.68 10.92
CA LEU A 49 -5.21 -3.53 10.74
C LEU A 49 -5.56 -2.83 9.42
N ALA A 50 -4.85 -1.75 9.07
CA ALA A 50 -5.06 -1.00 7.83
C ALA A 50 -4.76 -1.86 6.59
N CYS A 51 -3.64 -2.59 6.59
CA CYS A 51 -3.29 -3.48 5.50
C CYS A 51 -4.26 -4.67 5.40
N LEU A 52 -4.70 -5.25 6.53
CA LEU A 52 -5.64 -6.36 6.53
C LEU A 52 -6.98 -5.97 5.89
N THR A 53 -7.56 -4.85 6.30
CA THR A 53 -8.85 -4.36 5.77
C THR A 53 -8.76 -4.03 4.28
N THR A 54 -7.66 -3.41 3.83
CA THR A 54 -7.41 -3.10 2.42
C THR A 54 -7.26 -4.37 1.58
N CYS A 55 -6.47 -5.34 2.06
CA CYS A 55 -6.29 -6.62 1.38
C CYS A 55 -7.61 -7.38 1.25
N VAL A 56 -8.42 -7.42 2.32
CA VAL A 56 -9.75 -8.07 2.28
C VAL A 56 -10.65 -7.39 1.25
N GLY A 57 -10.72 -6.05 1.23
CA GLY A 57 -11.51 -5.31 0.26
C GLY A 57 -11.09 -5.56 -1.19
N LEU A 58 -9.77 -5.57 -1.46
CA LEU A 58 -9.22 -5.82 -2.80
C LEU A 58 -9.49 -7.26 -3.25
N ILE A 59 -9.23 -8.25 -2.40
CA ILE A 59 -9.48 -9.66 -2.70
C ILE A 59 -10.97 -9.89 -3.00
N THR A 60 -11.87 -9.32 -2.22
CA THR A 60 -13.32 -9.45 -2.46
C THR A 60 -13.73 -8.82 -3.78
N SER A 61 -13.28 -7.59 -4.06
CA SER A 61 -13.63 -6.87 -5.29
C SER A 61 -13.10 -7.58 -6.54
N CYS A 62 -11.83 -8.02 -6.52
CA CYS A 62 -11.25 -8.80 -7.62
C CYS A 62 -11.99 -10.13 -7.81
N SER A 63 -12.30 -10.83 -6.73
CA SER A 63 -13.00 -12.11 -6.83
C SER A 63 -14.44 -11.94 -7.33
N GLN A 64 -15.12 -10.84 -7.00
CA GLN A 64 -16.41 -10.48 -7.57
C GLN A 64 -16.29 -10.16 -9.07
N TYR A 65 -15.35 -9.29 -9.46
CA TYR A 65 -15.12 -8.93 -10.86
C TYR A 65 -14.83 -10.16 -11.73
N PHE A 66 -13.95 -11.06 -11.27
CA PHE A 66 -13.63 -12.29 -11.97
C PHE A 66 -14.76 -13.32 -11.94
N ALA A 67 -15.60 -13.34 -10.89
CA ALA A 67 -16.80 -14.18 -10.86
C ALA A 67 -17.84 -13.70 -11.87
N THR A 68 -18.00 -12.38 -12.05
CA THR A 68 -18.89 -11.81 -13.08
C THR A 68 -18.36 -12.08 -14.49
N LEU A 69 -17.04 -12.02 -14.69
CA LEU A 69 -16.40 -12.25 -15.99
C LEU A 69 -16.24 -13.75 -16.35
N SER A 70 -16.22 -14.65 -15.35
CA SER A 70 -15.90 -16.06 -15.53
C SER A 70 -16.93 -16.96 -14.82
N ASN A 71 -18.02 -17.29 -15.53
CA ASN A 71 -19.13 -18.14 -15.06
C ASN A 71 -18.75 -19.63 -14.78
N LYS A 72 -17.46 -19.97 -14.70
CA LYS A 72 -16.97 -21.36 -14.48
C LYS A 72 -16.00 -21.54 -13.31
N ILE A 73 -15.43 -20.48 -12.74
CA ILE A 73 -14.41 -20.61 -11.67
C ILE A 73 -14.97 -20.09 -10.35
N SER A 74 -15.02 -20.96 -9.34
CA SER A 74 -15.51 -20.61 -8.00
C SER A 74 -14.70 -19.48 -7.37
N TYR A 75 -15.39 -18.49 -6.79
CA TYR A 75 -14.84 -17.39 -5.98
C TYR A 75 -13.73 -17.85 -5.03
N LYS A 76 -13.89 -19.02 -4.42
CA LYS A 76 -12.95 -19.59 -3.45
C LYS A 76 -11.57 -19.94 -4.05
N ASN A 77 -11.49 -20.27 -5.33
CA ASN A 77 -10.22 -20.57 -6.00
C ASN A 77 -9.50 -19.27 -6.40
N TRP A 78 -10.23 -18.25 -6.85
CA TRP A 78 -9.68 -16.92 -7.16
C TRP A 78 -9.07 -16.25 -5.93
N VAL A 79 -9.79 -16.28 -4.80
CA VAL A 79 -9.26 -15.81 -3.51
C VAL A 79 -7.95 -16.53 -3.14
N ARG A 80 -7.90 -17.86 -3.31
CA ARG A 80 -6.72 -18.66 -2.95
C ARG A 80 -5.50 -18.29 -3.80
N ILE A 81 -5.70 -18.10 -5.12
CA ILE A 81 -4.62 -17.67 -6.03
C ILE A 81 -4.11 -16.29 -5.66
N LEU A 82 -5.00 -15.32 -5.42
CA LEU A 82 -4.61 -13.95 -5.06
C LEU A 82 -3.85 -13.91 -3.74
N THR A 83 -4.32 -14.63 -2.71
CA THR A 83 -3.62 -14.70 -1.42
C THR A 83 -2.24 -15.34 -1.54
N ILE A 84 -2.10 -16.45 -2.27
CA ILE A 84 -0.80 -17.11 -2.49
C ILE A 84 0.15 -16.17 -3.24
N SER A 85 -0.34 -15.48 -4.29
CA SER A 85 0.47 -14.52 -5.03
C SER A 85 0.95 -13.36 -4.16
N SER A 86 0.09 -12.81 -3.30
CA SER A 86 0.46 -11.75 -2.34
C SER A 86 1.49 -12.24 -1.33
N MET A 87 1.39 -13.49 -0.89
CA MET A 87 2.36 -14.07 0.04
C MET A 87 3.73 -14.27 -0.62
N LEU A 88 3.74 -14.63 -1.91
CA LEU A 88 4.97 -14.73 -2.69
C LEU A 88 5.63 -13.34 -2.84
N LEU A 89 4.84 -12.33 -3.21
CA LEU A 89 5.30 -10.95 -3.34
C LEU A 89 5.81 -10.39 -2.01
N ALA A 90 5.14 -10.68 -0.89
CA ALA A 90 5.58 -10.25 0.43
C ALA A 90 6.97 -10.79 0.82
N ASN A 91 7.36 -11.97 0.33
CA ASN A 91 8.69 -12.55 0.56
C ASN A 91 9.79 -11.89 -0.30
N MET A 92 9.46 -11.14 -1.36
CA MET A 92 10.45 -10.48 -2.25
C MET A 92 11.00 -9.15 -1.69
N GLY A 93 10.40 -8.61 -0.63
CA GLY A 93 10.85 -7.38 0.04
C GLY A 93 10.28 -6.09 -0.56
N LEU A 94 9.94 -5.13 0.31
CA LEU A 94 9.22 -3.89 -0.05
C LEU A 94 9.98 -3.02 -1.06
N THR A 95 11.32 -2.90 -0.96
CA THR A 95 12.12 -2.08 -1.87
C THR A 95 11.97 -2.53 -3.33
N LYS A 96 11.99 -3.84 -3.57
CA LYS A 96 11.85 -4.43 -4.91
C LYS A 96 10.46 -4.18 -5.48
N ILE A 97 9.44 -4.31 -4.63
CA ILE A 97 8.06 -4.01 -5.01
C ILE A 97 7.92 -2.53 -5.40
N LEU A 98 8.53 -1.61 -4.64
CA LEU A 98 8.46 -0.18 -4.93
C LEU A 98 9.15 0.19 -6.26
N ILE A 99 10.33 -0.37 -6.56
CA ILE A 99 11.03 -0.10 -7.83
C ILE A 99 10.17 -0.46 -9.05
N VAL A 100 9.39 -1.55 -8.95
CA VAL A 100 8.44 -1.96 -10.01
C VAL A 100 7.14 -1.16 -9.95
N SER A 101 6.66 -0.81 -8.77
CA SER A 101 5.37 -0.12 -8.60
C SER A 101 5.42 1.36 -8.96
N VAL A 102 6.55 2.04 -8.73
CA VAL A 102 6.72 3.46 -9.07
C VAL A 102 6.50 3.75 -10.57
N PRO A 103 7.12 3.02 -11.53
CA PRO A 103 6.87 3.27 -12.95
C PRO A 103 5.43 2.93 -13.35
N VAL A 104 4.84 1.88 -12.77
CA VAL A 104 3.43 1.53 -13.00
C VAL A 104 2.50 2.64 -12.49
N LEU A 105 2.77 3.18 -11.30
CA LEU A 105 1.98 4.26 -10.72
C LEU A 105 2.05 5.53 -11.57
N ASN A 106 3.24 5.90 -12.06
CA ASN A 106 3.39 7.05 -12.96
C ASN A 106 2.66 6.87 -14.29
N ALA A 107 2.54 5.64 -14.80
CA ALA A 107 1.77 5.36 -16.01
C ALA A 107 0.26 5.44 -15.77
N ILE A 108 -0.23 4.97 -14.61
CA ILE A 108 -1.66 4.96 -14.28
C ILE A 108 -2.17 6.33 -13.84
N TYR A 109 -1.33 7.13 -13.16
CA TYR A 109 -1.70 8.45 -12.61
C TYR A 109 -2.43 9.37 -13.61
N PRO A 110 -1.92 9.61 -14.84
CA PRO A 110 -2.61 10.48 -15.80
C PRO A 110 -3.97 9.91 -16.25
N ILE A 111 -4.07 8.58 -16.39
CA ILE A 111 -5.31 7.92 -16.79
C ILE A 111 -6.36 8.07 -15.68
N SER A 112 -5.97 7.88 -14.42
CA SER A 112 -6.86 8.08 -13.28
C SER A 112 -7.36 9.52 -13.17
N ILE A 113 -6.50 10.52 -13.38
CA ILE A 113 -6.92 11.94 -13.39
C ILE A 113 -7.99 12.19 -14.46
N MET A 114 -7.78 11.67 -15.67
CA MET A 114 -8.74 11.84 -16.76
C MET A 114 -10.09 11.16 -16.47
N LEU A 115 -10.08 9.98 -15.86
CA LEU A 115 -11.32 9.30 -15.45
C LEU A 115 -12.08 10.07 -14.37
N ILE A 116 -11.38 10.67 -13.40
CA ILE A 116 -12.01 11.51 -12.38
C ILE A 116 -12.67 12.74 -13.01
N VAL A 117 -11.97 13.41 -13.94
CA VAL A 117 -12.52 14.57 -14.65
C VAL A 117 -13.75 14.19 -15.47
N LEU A 118 -13.71 13.07 -16.18
CA LEU A 118 -14.84 12.59 -16.97
C LEU A 118 -16.04 12.24 -16.09
N SER A 119 -15.83 11.57 -14.96
CA SER A 119 -16.88 11.21 -14.00
C SER A 119 -17.48 12.41 -13.25
N MET A 120 -16.81 13.57 -13.24
CA MET A 120 -17.37 14.80 -12.69
C MET A 120 -18.15 15.60 -13.74
N LEU A 121 -17.93 15.31 -15.03
CA LEU A 121 -18.59 15.98 -16.15
C LEU A 121 -19.86 15.25 -16.61
N ASP A 122 -19.93 13.93 -16.35
CA ASP A 122 -21.14 13.09 -16.45
C ASP A 122 -22.04 13.26 -15.21
#